data_AF-A0A7I9V598-F1
#
_entry.id   AF-A0A7I9V598-F1
#
_cell.length_a   1.000
_cell.length_b   1.000
_cell.length_c   1.000
_cell.angle_alpha   90.00
_cell.angle_beta   90.00
_cell.angle_gamma   90.00
#
_symmetry.space_group_name_H-M   'P 1'
#
loop_
_entity.id
_entity.type
_entity.pdbx_description
1 polymer ?
#
loop_
_entity_poly.entity_id
_entity_poly.type
_entity_poly.pdbx_seq_one_letter_code
_entity_poly.pdbx_strand_id
1 'polypeptide(L)'
;MSTLCQLARQGAGRWQAPAITSGTAADRPTSNIITEEDPMLPTATVALTIRVDNDYAHGPTFHHILHVDVPVPADDADLTEWAMDTLFPYTGEGPDYAHMDAIYSVQIISAPAEFDRILGLSISAMG
;
A
#
# COMPACT_ATOMS: atom_id res chain seq x y z
N MET A 1 -28.70 -25.47 -11.63
CA MET A 1 -27.53 -24.58 -11.43
C MET A 1 -28.08 -23.19 -11.21
N SER A 2 -27.77 -22.63 -10.04
CA SER A 2 -28.55 -21.60 -9.35
C SER A 2 -28.46 -20.20 -9.96
N THR A 3 -29.62 -19.56 -10.09
CA THR A 3 -29.82 -18.11 -10.21
C THR A 3 -30.86 -17.74 -9.18
N LEU A 4 -30.50 -16.90 -8.20
CA LEU A 4 -31.31 -16.25 -7.15
C LEU A 4 -30.27 -15.70 -6.14
N CYS A 5 -30.34 -14.52 -5.54
CA CYS A 5 -31.31 -13.45 -5.60
C CYS A 5 -30.66 -12.23 -4.93
N GLN A 6 -30.68 -11.11 -5.64
CA GLN A 6 -30.76 -9.73 -5.16
C GLN A 6 -31.43 -9.57 -3.77
N LEU A 7 -30.78 -8.84 -2.86
CA LEU A 7 -31.49 -8.10 -1.80
C LEU A 7 -30.91 -6.69 -1.66
N ALA A 8 -31.64 -5.75 -2.23
CA ALA A 8 -31.49 -4.33 -2.02
C ALA A 8 -32.41 -3.88 -0.87
N ARG A 9 -32.02 -2.77 -0.24
CA ARG A 9 -32.83 -1.80 0.51
C ARG A 9 -33.07 -2.03 2.01
N GLN A 10 -32.75 -0.96 2.74
CA GLN A 10 -33.29 -0.41 4.00
C GLN A 10 -32.13 -0.16 4.97
N GLY A 11 -31.93 0.99 5.58
CA GLY A 11 -32.78 2.15 5.84
C GLY A 11 -32.28 2.74 7.16
N ALA A 12 -32.21 4.07 7.25
CA ALA A 12 -31.74 4.83 8.40
C ALA A 12 -32.39 4.40 9.73
N GLY A 13 -31.62 4.42 10.84
CA GLY A 13 -32.21 4.27 12.16
C GLY A 13 -31.25 4.07 13.33
N ARG A 14 -30.92 5.18 14.00
CA ARG A 14 -30.75 5.37 15.46
C ARG A 14 -30.07 4.27 16.29
N TRP A 15 -28.92 4.66 16.84
CA TRP A 15 -28.29 4.16 18.05
C TRP A 15 -29.26 3.70 19.15
N GLN A 16 -29.14 2.44 19.56
CA GLN A 16 -29.61 1.92 20.85
C GLN A 16 -28.51 1.01 21.42
N ALA A 17 -28.00 1.37 22.61
CA ALA A 17 -27.10 0.54 23.41
C ALA A 17 -27.92 -0.33 24.39
N PRO A 18 -27.51 -1.58 24.68
CA PRO A 18 -28.00 -2.30 25.84
C PRO A 18 -27.05 -2.19 27.04
N ALA A 19 -27.67 -2.05 28.21
CA ALA A 19 -27.04 -1.99 29.53
C ALA A 19 -26.38 -3.32 29.92
N ILE A 20 -25.24 -3.25 30.62
CA ILE A 20 -24.61 -4.38 31.30
C ILE A 20 -24.66 -4.17 32.81
N THR A 21 -25.35 -5.11 33.47
CA THR A 21 -25.48 -5.27 34.93
C THR A 21 -24.19 -5.84 35.52
N SER A 22 -23.79 -5.33 36.69
CA SER A 22 -22.63 -5.77 37.47
C SER A 22 -22.82 -7.15 38.11
N GLY A 23 -21.75 -7.94 38.17
CA GLY A 23 -21.64 -9.15 38.99
C GLY A 23 -20.18 -9.46 39.31
N THR A 24 -19.83 -9.41 40.59
CA THR A 24 -18.50 -9.69 41.17
C THR A 24 -18.44 -11.11 41.71
N ALA A 25 -17.39 -11.88 41.38
CA ALA A 25 -16.77 -12.90 42.25
C ALA A 25 -15.42 -13.37 41.66
N ALA A 26 -14.42 -13.55 42.53
CA ALA A 26 -13.03 -13.89 42.21
C ALA A 26 -12.73 -15.40 42.41
N ASP A 27 -11.82 -16.00 41.62
CA ASP A 27 -10.84 -17.01 42.08
C ASP A 27 -9.73 -17.31 41.04
N ARG A 28 -8.47 -17.07 41.45
CA ARG A 28 -7.15 -17.64 41.06
C ARG A 28 -6.52 -17.57 39.63
N PRO A 29 -5.16 -17.59 39.54
CA PRO A 29 -4.38 -17.05 38.42
C PRO A 29 -3.64 -18.08 37.52
N THR A 30 -3.23 -17.58 36.34
CA THR A 30 -2.22 -18.07 35.37
C THR A 30 -2.53 -19.30 34.51
N SER A 31 -2.80 -19.05 33.22
CA SER A 31 -2.10 -19.71 32.09
C SER A 31 -2.36 -18.96 30.78
N ASN A 32 -1.26 -18.60 30.13
CA ASN A 32 -1.14 -17.98 28.81
C ASN A 32 -2.03 -18.62 27.74
N ILE A 33 -2.80 -17.79 27.01
CA ILE A 33 -2.70 -17.78 25.54
C ILE A 33 -2.47 -16.32 25.15
N ILE A 34 -1.29 -16.09 24.61
CA ILE A 34 -0.89 -14.88 23.92
C ILE A 34 -1.72 -14.89 22.63
N THR A 35 -2.74 -14.04 22.52
CA THR A 35 -3.23 -13.71 21.19
C THR A 35 -2.27 -12.65 20.67
N GLU A 36 -1.23 -13.11 20.00
CA GLU A 36 -0.41 -12.30 19.09
C GLU A 36 -1.32 -11.87 17.93
N GLU A 37 -2.30 -11.01 18.22
CA GLU A 37 -2.76 -10.08 17.22
C GLU A 37 -1.65 -9.04 17.20
N ASP A 38 -0.60 -9.30 16.42
CA ASP A 38 0.36 -8.27 16.04
C ASP A 38 -0.48 -7.09 15.55
N PRO A 39 -0.62 -6.01 16.34
CA PRO A 39 -1.41 -4.89 15.88
C PRO A 39 -0.55 -4.31 14.79
N MET A 40 -0.89 -4.58 13.52
CA MET A 40 -0.28 -3.92 12.38
C MET A 40 -0.26 -2.44 12.70
N LEU A 41 0.89 -1.95 13.18
CA LEU A 41 1.04 -0.56 13.57
C LEU A 41 0.68 0.20 12.30
N PRO A 42 -0.09 1.29 12.38
CA PRO A 42 -0.42 2.05 11.20
C PRO A 42 0.91 2.47 10.55
N THR A 43 1.28 1.82 9.45
CA THR A 43 2.46 2.19 8.70
C THR A 43 2.18 3.58 8.16
N ALA A 44 2.90 4.57 8.69
CA ALA A 44 2.73 5.94 8.24
C ALA A 44 2.96 5.98 6.74
N THR A 45 2.07 6.65 6.01
CA THR A 45 2.18 6.83 4.56
C THR A 45 2.57 8.26 4.23
N VAL A 46 3.26 8.43 3.11
CA VAL A 46 3.65 9.72 2.54
C VAL A 46 3.10 9.83 1.12
N ALA A 47 2.51 10.99 0.81
CA ALA A 47 2.04 11.32 -0.52
C ALA A 47 3.21 11.81 -1.38
N LEU A 48 3.53 11.11 -2.46
CA LEU A 48 4.62 11.42 -3.37
C LEU A 48 4.09 11.71 -4.78
N THR A 49 4.86 12.49 -5.54
CA THR A 49 4.72 12.53 -7.00
C THR A 49 5.90 11.82 -7.63
N ILE A 50 5.62 10.80 -8.43
CA ILE A 50 6.63 10.00 -9.12
C ILE A 50 6.50 10.19 -10.63
N ARG A 51 7.64 10.15 -11.30
CA ARG A 51 7.74 9.97 -12.75
C ARG A 51 8.06 8.51 -13.03
N VAL A 52 7.28 7.89 -13.90
CA VAL A 52 7.48 6.53 -14.38
C VAL A 52 7.79 6.58 -15.87
N ASP A 53 8.87 5.93 -16.29
CA ASP A 53 9.28 5.81 -17.68
C ASP A 53 9.38 4.31 -18.02
N ASN A 54 8.64 3.87 -19.04
CA ASN A 54 8.65 2.49 -19.51
C ASN A 54 9.12 2.48 -20.98
N ASP A 55 10.32 1.96 -21.24
CA ASP A 55 10.90 1.92 -22.58
C ASP A 55 10.97 0.48 -23.11
N TYR A 56 10.04 0.12 -23.99
CA TYR A 56 9.96 -1.22 -24.55
C TYR A 56 10.83 -1.37 -25.80
N ALA A 57 11.67 -2.41 -25.82
CA ALA A 57 12.57 -2.70 -26.93
C ALA A 57 11.80 -2.87 -28.24
N HIS A 58 12.17 -2.10 -29.25
CA HIS A 58 11.50 -2.05 -30.56
C HIS A 58 10.02 -1.63 -30.51
N GLY A 59 9.55 -1.16 -29.36
CA GLY A 59 8.18 -0.76 -29.09
C GLY A 59 8.05 0.73 -28.77
N PRO A 60 6.91 1.14 -28.21
CA PRO A 60 6.72 2.50 -27.72
C PRO A 60 7.42 2.75 -26.38
N THR A 61 7.70 4.01 -26.11
CA THR A 61 8.09 4.52 -24.79
C THR A 61 6.91 5.24 -24.16
N PHE A 62 6.67 5.01 -22.87
CA PHE A 62 5.63 5.68 -22.10
C PHE A 62 6.22 6.51 -20.97
N HIS A 63 5.57 7.63 -20.69
CA HIS A 63 5.95 8.58 -19.65
C HIS A 63 4.71 8.93 -18.83
N HIS A 64 4.75 8.64 -17.53
CA HIS A 64 3.65 8.90 -16.61
C HIS A 64 4.11 9.74 -15.42
N ILE A 65 3.25 10.64 -14.98
CA ILE A 65 3.38 11.33 -13.70
C ILE A 65 2.25 10.83 -12.82
N LEU A 66 2.59 10.17 -11.71
CA LEU A 66 1.63 9.57 -10.79
C LEU A 66 1.72 10.23 -9.42
N HIS A 67 0.58 10.38 -8.75
CA HIS A 67 0.49 10.75 -7.35
C HIS A 67 0.15 9.50 -6.55
N VAL A 68 1.02 9.13 -5.60
CA VAL A 68 0.94 7.85 -4.88
C VAL A 68 1.09 8.07 -3.38
N ASP A 69 0.32 7.32 -2.60
CA ASP A 69 0.48 7.23 -1.14
C ASP A 69 1.24 5.94 -0.83
N VAL A 70 2.45 6.07 -0.29
CA VAL A 70 3.35 4.93 -0.05
C VAL A 70 3.82 4.87 1.40
N PRO A 71 4.16 3.68 1.93
CA PRO A 71 4.80 3.55 3.23
C PRO A 71 6.04 4.43 3.37
N VAL A 72 6.15 5.14 4.49
CA VAL A 72 7.38 5.86 4.85
C VAL A 72 8.51 4.84 5.05
N PRO A 73 9.69 5.01 4.42
CA PRO A 73 10.84 4.14 4.67
C PRO A 73 11.28 4.27 6.12
N ALA A 74 11.60 3.14 6.76
CA ALA A 74 12.23 3.14 8.07
C ALA A 74 13.54 3.94 8.04
N ASP A 75 13.95 4.52 9.18
CA ASP A 75 15.09 5.42 9.23
C ASP A 75 16.43 4.74 8.89
N ASP A 76 16.52 3.42 9.06
CA ASP A 76 17.67 2.58 8.75
C ASP A 76 17.47 1.71 7.49
N ALA A 77 16.38 1.90 6.74
CA ALA A 77 16.11 1.14 5.53
C ALA A 77 17.07 1.51 4.38
N ASP A 78 17.40 0.53 3.55
CA ASP A 78 18.02 0.79 2.25
C ASP A 78 16.95 1.41 1.33
N LEU A 79 17.13 2.69 1.00
CA LEU A 79 16.19 3.43 0.16
C LEU A 79 16.06 2.83 -1.25
N THR A 80 17.10 2.15 -1.74
CA THR A 80 17.07 1.47 -3.06
C THR A 80 16.17 0.24 -3.00
N GLU A 81 16.33 -0.58 -1.96
CA GLU A 81 15.50 -1.76 -1.73
C GLU A 81 14.04 -1.33 -1.49
N TRP A 82 13.82 -0.35 -0.61
CA TRP A 82 12.50 0.21 -0.36
C TRP A 82 11.84 0.74 -1.65
N ALA A 83 12.58 1.47 -2.49
CA ALA A 83 12.05 1.99 -3.75
C ALA A 83 11.74 0.85 -4.74
N MET A 84 12.56 -0.20 -4.78
CA MET A 84 12.28 -1.38 -5.60
C MET A 84 10.99 -2.08 -5.17
N ASP A 85 10.79 -2.26 -3.87
CA ASP A 85 9.58 -2.95 -3.37
C ASP A 85 8.32 -2.07 -3.46
N THR A 86 8.48 -0.76 -3.28
CA THR A 86 7.35 0.16 -3.09
C THR A 86 6.98 0.93 -4.34
N LEU A 87 7.96 1.39 -5.11
CA LEU A 87 7.74 2.28 -6.27
C LEU A 87 7.80 1.53 -7.60
N PHE A 88 8.67 0.53 -7.72
CA PHE A 88 8.80 -0.25 -8.96
C PHE A 88 7.51 -0.95 -9.42
N PRO A 89 6.59 -1.40 -8.53
CA PRO A 89 5.30 -1.95 -8.95
C PRO A 89 4.38 -0.99 -9.71
N TYR A 90 4.65 0.32 -9.70
CA TYR A 90 3.92 1.30 -10.52
C TYR A 90 4.43 1.39 -11.97
N THR A 91 5.50 0.66 -12.31
CA THR A 91 6.03 0.56 -13.67
C THR A 91 5.29 -0.49 -14.50
N GLY A 92 5.52 -0.46 -15.81
CA GLY A 92 4.84 -1.35 -16.77
C GLY A 92 3.49 -0.83 -17.27
N GLU A 93 3.04 -1.37 -18.40
CA GLU A 93 1.81 -0.95 -19.10
C GLU A 93 0.77 -2.09 -19.15
N GLY A 94 0.94 -3.10 -18.29
CA GLY A 94 0.06 -4.25 -18.22
C GLY A 94 0.39 -5.39 -19.22
N PRO A 95 -0.53 -6.35 -19.37
CA PRO A 95 -0.23 -7.65 -19.99
C PRO A 95 0.07 -7.55 -21.49
N ASP A 96 -0.44 -6.52 -22.17
CA ASP A 96 -0.20 -6.33 -23.61
C ASP A 96 1.27 -6.07 -23.92
N TYR A 97 2.05 -5.58 -22.95
CA TYR A 97 3.47 -5.27 -23.11
C TYR A 97 4.40 -6.23 -22.35
N ALA A 98 3.86 -7.15 -21.55
CA ALA A 98 4.63 -8.05 -20.69
C ALA A 98 5.51 -9.08 -21.43
N HIS A 99 5.40 -9.16 -22.76
CA HIS A 99 6.20 -10.06 -23.60
C HIS A 99 7.37 -9.36 -24.30
N MET A 100 7.52 -8.05 -24.08
CA MET A 100 8.57 -7.23 -24.67
C MET A 100 9.62 -6.92 -23.61
N ASP A 101 10.90 -7.09 -23.96
CA ASP A 101 12.01 -6.62 -23.14
C ASP A 101 11.88 -5.11 -22.94
N ALA A 102 12.10 -4.61 -21.73
CA ALA A 102 11.96 -3.20 -21.43
C ALA A 102 12.94 -2.69 -20.39
N ILE A 103 13.19 -1.38 -20.42
CA ILE A 103 13.82 -0.65 -19.33
C ILE A 103 12.71 0.10 -18.60
N TYR A 104 12.52 -0.24 -17.33
CA TYR A 104 11.60 0.42 -16.43
C TYR A 104 12.36 1.36 -15.51
N SER A 105 11.87 2.58 -15.34
CA SER A 105 12.42 3.53 -14.39
C SER A 105 11.32 4.25 -13.63
N VAL A 106 11.60 4.54 -12.36
CA VAL A 106 10.77 5.40 -11.53
C VAL A 106 11.64 6.37 -10.74
N GLN A 107 11.21 7.62 -10.69
CA GLN A 107 11.88 8.70 -9.97
C GLN A 107 10.88 9.48 -9.10
N ILE A 108 11.24 9.77 -7.85
CA ILE A 108 10.50 10.71 -7.01
C ILE A 108 10.82 12.14 -7.45
N ILE A 109 9.83 12.87 -7.94
CA ILE A 109 9.98 14.25 -8.40
C ILE A 109 9.35 15.29 -7.46
N SER A 110 8.52 14.85 -6.52
CA SER A 110 8.01 15.68 -5.42
C SER A 110 7.72 14.84 -4.19
N ALA A 111 8.09 15.36 -3.02
CA ALA A 111 7.81 14.80 -1.70
C ALA A 111 7.48 15.97 -0.74
N PRO A 112 6.79 15.71 0.39
CA PRO A 112 6.66 16.69 1.46
C PRO A 112 8.02 17.06 2.04
N ALA A 113 8.15 18.27 2.57
CA ALA A 113 9.44 18.83 3.01
C ALA A 113 10.13 17.99 4.10
N GLU A 114 9.36 17.29 4.93
CA GLU A 114 9.89 16.38 5.95
C GLU A 114 10.62 15.17 5.34
N PHE A 115 10.37 14.87 4.07
CA PHE A 115 10.90 13.73 3.33
C PHE A 115 11.82 14.15 2.17
N ASP A 116 12.45 15.33 2.23
CA ASP A 116 13.43 15.77 1.23
C ASP A 116 14.56 14.75 0.99
N ARG A 117 14.86 13.88 1.96
CA ARG A 117 15.88 12.82 1.85
C ARG A 117 15.61 11.81 0.72
N ILE A 118 14.36 11.61 0.32
CA ILE A 118 13.97 10.70 -0.76
C ILE A 118 13.68 11.44 -2.08
N LEU A 119 13.67 12.77 -2.08
CA LEU A 119 13.44 13.55 -3.28
C LEU A 119 14.58 13.32 -4.29
N GLY A 120 14.21 13.04 -5.54
CA GLY A 120 15.17 12.75 -6.61
C GLY A 120 15.68 11.31 -6.64
N LEU A 121 15.33 10.48 -5.65
CA LEU A 121 15.62 9.05 -5.67
C LEU A 121 15.04 8.44 -6.96
N SER A 122 15.90 7.72 -7.68
CA SER A 122 15.56 7.10 -8.95
C SER A 122 16.11 5.69 -8.99
N ILE A 123 15.30 4.75 -9.47
CA ILE A 123 15.68 3.38 -9.71
C ILE A 123 15.31 2.99 -11.15
N SER A 124 16.07 2.05 -11.69
CA SER A 124 15.76 1.43 -12.97
C SER A 124 16.15 -0.03 -12.99
N ALA A 125 15.40 -0.82 -13.75
CA ALA A 125 15.70 -2.22 -13.99
C ALA A 125 15.30 -2.62 -15.41
N MET A 126 15.96 -3.65 -15.93
CA MET A 126 15.51 -4.34 -17.13
C MET A 126 14.52 -5.44 -16.75
N GLY A 127 13.49 -5.63 -17.55
CA GLY A 127 12.50 -6.71 -17.39
C GLY A 127 12.03 -7.26 -18.71
#